data_AF-A0A1G9P151-F1
#
_entry.id   AF-A0A1G9P151-F1
#
_cell.length_a   1.000
_cell.length_b   1.000
_cell.length_c   1.000
_cell.angle_alpha   90.00
_cell.angle_beta   90.00
_cell.angle_gamma   90.00
#
_symmetry.space_group_name_H-M   'P 1'
#
loop_
_entity.id
_entity.type
_entity.pdbx_description
1 polymer ?
#
loop_
_entity_poly.entity_id
_entity_poly.type
_entity_poly.pdbx_seq_one_letter_code
_entity_poly.pdbx_strand_id
1 'polypeptide(L)'
;MPLSGVKTGICLAATLFATACASWDQPLALAVCGPVKLELKYKSDGHLDTAYIVARHAGWDAVDAAELAFYTQAPDDFAAAYSAPSGSARLLALQFDRAHLLSSVLHSLHGGGADDVAHRQRVLAQMIGEMTRAWDDPARQGEHWKAGFLVHALGDSYAHVWGVNQNQAGSVAYNPVAGHIPDGLVRGDPDNIDANFPNYARYVRALFAALDRGQGDALALEAYLADVERAVAREAGGADGVTTALIRSTSTDDYRSRQRLDCPAWTARLDYERGVRPFLQQVEARLG
;
A
#
# COMPACT_ATOMS: atom_id res chain seq x y z
N MET A 1 -54.86 3.96 29.45
CA MET A 1 -53.44 4.24 29.77
C MET A 1 -52.71 2.90 29.89
N PRO A 2 -51.55 2.70 29.23
CA PRO A 2 -51.28 2.83 27.80
C PRO A 2 -51.37 1.48 27.06
N LEU A 3 -51.52 1.57 25.74
CA LEU A 3 -51.74 0.48 24.78
C LEU A 3 -50.41 -0.17 24.34
N SER A 4 -50.42 -1.49 24.21
CA SER A 4 -49.36 -2.31 23.63
C SER A 4 -49.26 -2.10 22.12
N GLY A 5 -48.17 -1.48 21.67
CA GLY A 5 -47.85 -1.32 20.25
C GLY A 5 -47.04 -2.49 19.72
N VAL A 6 -47.68 -3.41 19.01
CA VAL A 6 -47.01 -4.42 18.18
C VAL A 6 -46.54 -3.75 16.90
N LYS A 7 -45.21 -3.66 16.68
CA LYS A 7 -44.64 -3.25 15.39
C LYS A 7 -44.49 -4.47 14.50
N THR A 8 -45.51 -4.76 13.69
CA THR A 8 -45.41 -5.67 12.55
C THR A 8 -44.71 -4.92 11.41
N GLY A 9 -43.40 -5.16 11.25
CA GLY A 9 -42.66 -4.76 10.06
C GLY A 9 -42.96 -5.74 8.93
N ILE A 10 -43.64 -5.26 7.88
CA ILE A 10 -43.85 -6.00 6.63
C ILE A 10 -42.52 -5.99 5.86
N CYS A 11 -41.84 -7.14 5.80
CA CYS A 11 -40.78 -7.37 4.81
C CYS A 11 -41.44 -7.64 3.46
N LEU A 12 -41.50 -6.62 2.62
CA LEU A 12 -41.77 -6.79 1.20
C LEU A 12 -40.57 -7.51 0.57
N ALA A 13 -40.82 -8.74 0.11
CA ALA A 13 -39.88 -9.55 -0.64
C ALA A 13 -39.60 -8.89 -2.00
N ALA A 14 -38.45 -8.20 -2.10
CA ALA A 14 -37.81 -7.88 -3.37
C ALA A 14 -36.68 -8.89 -3.59
N THR A 15 -37.02 -10.00 -4.23
CA THR A 15 -36.07 -10.98 -4.78
C THR A 15 -35.29 -10.37 -5.95
N LEU A 16 -33.98 -10.65 -5.98
CA LEU A 16 -32.99 -10.37 -7.04
C LEU A 16 -32.18 -9.06 -6.95
N PHE A 17 -31.53 -8.83 -5.81
CA PHE A 17 -30.10 -8.49 -5.79
C PHE A 17 -29.52 -9.09 -4.51
N ALA A 18 -28.77 -10.18 -4.64
CA ALA A 18 -27.86 -10.59 -3.58
C ALA A 18 -26.69 -9.59 -3.58
N THR A 19 -26.94 -8.35 -3.17
CA THR A 19 -25.89 -7.52 -2.61
C THR A 19 -25.45 -8.26 -1.35
N ALA A 20 -24.31 -8.92 -1.42
CA ALA A 20 -23.62 -9.36 -0.24
C ALA A 20 -23.50 -8.13 0.66
N CYS A 21 -24.33 -8.07 1.70
CA CYS A 21 -24.14 -7.14 2.80
C CYS A 21 -22.86 -7.60 3.50
N ALA A 22 -21.71 -7.20 2.97
CA ALA A 22 -20.49 -7.13 3.73
C ALA A 22 -20.79 -6.14 4.86
N SER A 23 -21.15 -6.67 6.02
CA SER A 23 -21.28 -5.86 7.23
C SER A 23 -19.90 -5.24 7.46
N TRP A 24 -19.86 -3.91 7.48
CA TRP A 24 -18.65 -3.08 7.65
C TRP A 24 -17.88 -3.36 8.96
N ASP A 25 -18.45 -4.19 9.85
CA ASP A 25 -17.93 -4.56 11.17
C ASP A 25 -17.32 -5.97 11.25
N GLN A 26 -16.99 -6.62 10.12
CA GLN A 26 -16.21 -7.86 10.20
C GLN A 26 -14.79 -7.54 10.72
N PRO A 27 -14.32 -8.14 11.83
CA PRO A 27 -12.94 -8.00 12.26
C PRO A 27 -12.04 -8.57 11.15
N LEU A 28 -11.35 -7.68 10.45
CA LEU A 28 -10.47 -8.02 9.34
C LEU A 28 -9.25 -8.75 9.90
N ALA A 29 -9.24 -10.07 9.75
CA ALA A 29 -8.10 -10.91 10.07
C ALA A 29 -7.05 -10.73 8.96
N LEU A 30 -6.16 -9.76 9.15
CA LEU A 30 -4.94 -9.66 8.36
C LEU A 30 -4.11 -10.95 8.52
N ALA A 31 -3.56 -11.48 7.42
CA ALA A 31 -2.84 -12.75 7.42
C ALA A 31 -1.58 -12.72 8.33
N VAL A 32 -1.01 -11.54 8.56
CA VAL A 32 0.13 -11.29 9.45
C VAL A 32 -0.26 -11.38 10.94
N CYS A 33 -1.57 -11.43 11.24
CA CYS A 33 -2.12 -11.17 12.56
C CYS A 33 -2.75 -12.39 13.23
N GLY A 34 -2.60 -13.57 12.62
CA GLY A 34 -3.09 -14.84 13.15
C GLY A 34 -2.13 -16.00 12.86
N PRO A 35 -2.36 -17.18 13.48
CA PRO A 35 -1.59 -18.41 13.23
C PRO A 35 -1.90 -19.06 11.86
N VAL A 36 -2.68 -18.42 11.01
CA VAL A 36 -3.23 -19.01 9.79
C VAL A 36 -2.49 -18.42 8.59
N LYS A 37 -1.77 -19.28 7.86
CA LYS A 37 -1.36 -19.04 6.48
C LYS A 37 -2.61 -18.87 5.63
N LEU A 38 -3.08 -17.65 5.47
CA LEU A 38 -4.00 -17.26 4.41
C LEU A 38 -3.18 -16.58 3.33
N GLU A 39 -3.37 -17.03 2.09
CA GLU A 39 -2.79 -16.42 0.91
C GLU A 39 -3.19 -14.94 0.88
N LEU A 40 -2.20 -14.06 0.92
CA LEU A 40 -2.41 -12.63 0.73
C LEU A 40 -3.08 -12.43 -0.62
N LYS A 41 -4.20 -11.69 -0.62
CA LYS A 41 -5.03 -11.49 -1.82
C LYS A 41 -4.27 -10.75 -2.93
N TYR A 42 -3.30 -9.93 -2.54
CA TYR A 42 -2.30 -9.31 -3.39
C TYR A 42 -0.93 -9.78 -2.89
N LYS A 43 0.04 -10.00 -3.78
CA LYS A 43 1.35 -10.51 -3.40
C LYS A 43 1.95 -9.61 -2.30
N SER A 44 2.30 -10.19 -1.13
CA SER A 44 3.02 -9.54 0.00
C SER A 44 4.20 -8.68 -0.43
N ASP A 45 4.72 -9.05 -1.59
CA ASP A 45 6.08 -8.91 -2.03
C ASP A 45 6.36 -7.43 -2.38
N GLY A 46 5.36 -6.71 -2.89
CA GLY A 46 5.48 -5.32 -3.32
C GLY A 46 5.47 -4.30 -2.18
N HIS A 47 4.47 -4.36 -1.30
CA HIS A 47 4.21 -3.34 -0.29
C HIS A 47 4.68 -3.74 1.10
N LEU A 48 4.30 -4.93 1.58
CA LEU A 48 4.60 -5.38 2.93
C LEU A 48 6.08 -5.76 3.10
N ASP A 49 6.56 -6.77 2.37
CA ASP A 49 7.91 -7.31 2.56
C ASP A 49 8.99 -6.29 2.17
N THR A 50 8.77 -5.53 1.09
CA THR A 50 9.70 -4.49 0.66
C THR A 50 9.80 -3.36 1.69
N ALA A 51 8.68 -2.84 2.22
CA ALA A 51 8.74 -1.79 3.24
C ALA A 51 9.48 -2.25 4.50
N TYR A 52 9.24 -3.49 4.93
CA TYR A 52 9.96 -4.07 6.06
C TYR A 52 11.46 -4.12 5.80
N ILE A 53 11.90 -4.76 4.72
CA ILE A 53 13.33 -4.94 4.40
C ILE A 53 14.03 -3.58 4.28
N VAL A 54 13.40 -2.62 3.59
CA VAL A 54 14.00 -1.31 3.40
C VAL A 54 14.10 -0.54 4.73
N ALA A 55 13.10 -0.61 5.59
CA ALA A 55 13.16 -0.03 6.93
C ALA A 55 14.28 -0.66 7.79
N ARG A 56 14.44 -1.99 7.72
CA ARG A 56 15.52 -2.71 8.39
C ARG A 56 16.89 -2.24 7.91
N HIS A 57 17.09 -2.11 6.60
CA HIS A 57 18.32 -1.55 6.05
C HIS A 57 18.51 -0.09 6.45
N ALA A 58 17.44 0.70 6.61
CA ALA A 58 17.48 2.08 7.09
C ALA A 58 17.74 2.22 8.61
N GLY A 59 18.03 1.11 9.31
CA GLY A 59 18.43 1.11 10.72
C GLY A 59 17.28 1.06 11.72
N TRP A 60 16.03 0.86 11.27
CA TRP A 60 14.87 0.73 12.15
C TRP A 60 14.96 -0.55 12.95
N ASP A 61 14.35 -0.63 14.14
CA ASP A 61 14.21 -1.90 14.84
C ASP A 61 13.13 -2.79 14.19
N ALA A 62 13.06 -4.05 14.60
CA ALA A 62 12.20 -5.03 13.94
C ALA A 62 10.71 -4.79 14.21
N VAL A 63 10.35 -4.25 15.37
CA VAL A 63 8.95 -3.93 15.73
C VAL A 63 8.46 -2.76 14.90
N ASP A 64 9.25 -1.68 14.86
CA ASP A 64 8.87 -0.47 14.14
C ASP A 64 8.80 -0.71 12.63
N ALA A 65 9.76 -1.46 12.07
CA ALA A 65 9.73 -1.87 10.67
C ALA A 65 8.50 -2.74 10.35
N ALA A 66 8.09 -3.61 11.27
CA ALA A 66 6.89 -4.44 11.12
C ALA A 66 5.60 -3.62 11.18
N GLU A 67 5.52 -2.63 12.08
CA GLU A 67 4.38 -1.71 12.16
C GLU A 67 4.26 -0.84 10.90
N LEU A 68 5.39 -0.31 10.40
CA LEU A 68 5.41 0.43 9.14
C LEU A 68 4.92 -0.44 7.97
N ALA A 69 5.48 -1.63 7.81
CA ALA A 69 5.10 -2.57 6.75
C ALA A 69 3.62 -2.97 6.80
N PHE A 70 3.09 -3.20 8.01
CA PHE A 70 1.67 -3.43 8.22
C PHE A 70 0.81 -2.29 7.68
N TYR A 71 1.14 -1.05 8.03
CA TYR A 71 0.37 0.11 7.57
C TYR A 71 0.58 0.42 6.09
N THR A 72 1.70 -0.01 5.50
CA THR A 72 1.91 0.03 4.05
C THR A 72 1.02 -0.94 3.29
N GLN A 73 0.72 -2.11 3.85
CA GLN A 73 -0.18 -3.10 3.24
C GLN A 73 -1.66 -2.82 3.49
N ALA A 74 -1.98 -2.12 4.58
CA ALA A 74 -3.35 -1.84 5.01
C ALA A 74 -4.28 -1.28 3.91
N PRO A 75 -3.86 -0.35 3.02
CA PRO A 75 -4.68 0.12 1.91
C PRO A 75 -5.24 -1.00 1.00
N ASP A 76 -4.44 -2.02 0.72
CA ASP A 76 -4.81 -3.14 -0.16
C ASP A 76 -5.65 -4.18 0.58
N ASP A 77 -5.24 -4.53 1.79
CA ASP A 77 -5.86 -5.62 2.56
C ASP A 77 -7.24 -5.23 3.10
N PHE A 78 -7.44 -3.96 3.47
CA PHE A 78 -8.75 -3.45 3.89
C PHE A 78 -9.56 -3.00 2.68
N ALA A 79 -9.74 -3.92 1.73
CA ALA A 79 -10.24 -3.60 0.40
C ALA A 79 -11.60 -2.89 0.41
N ALA A 80 -12.51 -3.24 1.33
CA ALA A 80 -13.80 -2.56 1.45
C ALA A 80 -13.66 -1.08 1.84
N ALA A 81 -12.63 -0.71 2.60
CA ALA A 81 -12.44 0.65 3.10
C ALA A 81 -11.55 1.49 2.17
N TYR A 82 -10.45 0.93 1.67
CA TYR A 82 -9.35 1.72 1.10
C TYR A 82 -8.93 1.34 -0.33
N SER A 83 -9.19 0.12 -0.80
CA SER A 83 -8.64 -0.32 -2.11
C SER A 83 -9.11 0.47 -3.33
N ALA A 84 -8.29 0.51 -4.38
CA ALA A 84 -8.61 1.11 -5.67
C ALA A 84 -9.91 0.57 -6.31
N PRO A 85 -10.18 -0.76 -6.38
CA PRO A 85 -11.45 -1.27 -6.92
C PRO A 85 -12.68 -0.77 -6.14
N SER A 86 -12.54 -0.59 -4.82
CA SER A 86 -13.60 0.03 -4.02
C SER A 86 -13.78 1.52 -4.35
N GLY A 87 -12.71 2.21 -4.77
CA GLY A 87 -12.77 3.55 -5.36
C GLY A 87 -13.54 3.58 -6.69
N SER A 88 -13.25 2.67 -7.62
CA SER A 88 -13.96 2.60 -8.90
C SER A 88 -15.44 2.26 -8.75
N ALA A 89 -15.79 1.31 -7.87
CA ALA A 89 -17.19 1.01 -7.54
C ALA A 89 -17.91 2.21 -6.93
N ARG A 90 -17.18 3.08 -6.23
CA ARG A 90 -17.70 4.32 -5.64
C ARG A 90 -17.96 5.44 -6.64
N LEU A 91 -17.26 5.46 -7.78
CA LEU A 91 -17.62 6.34 -8.91
C LEU A 91 -19.05 6.03 -9.39
N LEU A 92 -19.42 4.74 -9.46
CA LEU A 92 -20.77 4.31 -9.81
C LEU A 92 -21.80 4.68 -8.73
N ALA A 93 -21.36 4.81 -7.47
CA ALA A 93 -22.17 5.27 -6.35
C ALA A 93 -22.14 6.79 -6.13
N LEU A 94 -21.62 7.58 -7.09
CA LEU A 94 -21.50 9.05 -7.04
C LEU A 94 -20.65 9.59 -5.87
N GLN A 95 -19.78 8.77 -5.27
CA GLN A 95 -18.85 9.19 -4.22
C GLN A 95 -17.51 9.65 -4.81
N PHE A 96 -17.56 10.67 -5.69
CA PHE A 96 -16.42 11.11 -6.49
C PHE A 96 -15.20 11.52 -5.65
N ASP A 97 -15.38 12.29 -4.58
CA ASP A 97 -14.27 12.74 -3.73
C ASP A 97 -13.53 11.56 -3.09
N ARG A 98 -14.27 10.57 -2.56
CA ARG A 98 -13.66 9.37 -1.97
C ARG A 98 -12.97 8.53 -3.03
N ALA A 99 -13.59 8.36 -4.19
CA ALA A 99 -12.98 7.63 -5.29
C ALA A 99 -11.67 8.28 -5.75
N HIS A 100 -11.63 9.61 -5.83
CA HIS A 100 -10.44 10.38 -6.16
C HIS A 100 -9.35 10.27 -5.10
N LEU A 101 -9.67 10.48 -3.82
CA LEU A 101 -8.68 10.36 -2.74
C LEU A 101 -8.08 8.94 -2.66
N LEU A 102 -8.89 7.91 -2.84
CA LEU A 102 -8.38 6.53 -2.83
C LEU A 102 -7.58 6.22 -4.10
N SER A 103 -8.13 6.52 -5.29
CA SER A 103 -7.48 6.11 -6.54
C SER A 103 -6.29 7.01 -6.89
N SER A 104 -6.50 8.32 -6.89
CA SER A 104 -5.51 9.30 -7.36
C SER A 104 -4.48 9.66 -6.31
N VAL A 105 -4.84 9.67 -5.02
CA VAL A 105 -3.93 10.08 -3.94
C VAL A 105 -3.27 8.86 -3.30
N LEU A 106 -4.07 7.95 -2.73
CA LEU A 106 -3.55 6.78 -2.03
C LEU A 106 -2.92 5.77 -2.99
N HIS A 107 -3.61 5.42 -4.07
CA HIS A 107 -3.13 4.44 -5.05
C HIS A 107 -2.42 5.05 -6.25
N SER A 108 -2.05 6.34 -6.20
CA SER A 108 -1.27 7.03 -7.25
C SER A 108 -1.73 6.79 -8.71
N LEU A 109 -3.01 6.48 -8.96
CA LEU A 109 -3.61 6.47 -10.28
C LEU A 109 -3.97 7.91 -10.65
N HIS A 110 -2.97 8.74 -10.95
CA HIS A 110 -3.14 10.18 -11.08
C HIS A 110 -3.09 10.70 -12.52
N GLY A 111 -2.76 9.85 -13.50
CA GLY A 111 -2.47 10.30 -14.86
C GLY A 111 -1.23 11.21 -14.94
N GLY A 112 -1.10 12.02 -15.99
CA GLY A 112 0.04 12.93 -16.13
C GLY A 112 1.31 12.26 -16.67
N GLY A 113 2.28 13.10 -17.01
CA GLY A 113 3.53 12.71 -17.66
C GLY A 113 4.68 12.44 -16.68
N ALA A 114 5.87 12.22 -17.23
CA ALA A 114 7.08 11.92 -16.45
C ALA A 114 7.42 12.98 -15.39
N ASP A 115 7.16 14.27 -15.67
CA ASP A 115 7.43 15.35 -14.71
C ASP A 115 6.47 15.32 -13.52
N ASP A 116 5.19 15.01 -13.77
CA ASP A 116 4.16 14.88 -12.72
C ASP A 116 4.47 13.69 -11.80
N VAL A 117 4.83 12.55 -12.41
CA VAL A 117 5.26 11.34 -11.70
C VAL A 117 6.48 11.64 -10.83
N ALA A 118 7.51 12.27 -11.39
CA ALA A 118 8.72 12.60 -10.66
C ALA A 118 8.46 13.61 -9.54
N HIS A 119 7.56 14.58 -9.75
CA HIS A 119 7.13 15.52 -8.71
C HIS A 119 6.47 14.79 -7.54
N ARG A 120 5.47 13.94 -7.83
CA ARG A 120 4.77 13.14 -6.83
C ARG A 120 5.72 12.26 -6.03
N GLN A 121 6.60 11.50 -6.69
CA GLN A 121 7.58 10.63 -6.03
C GLN A 121 8.45 11.41 -5.03
N ARG A 122 8.92 12.61 -5.41
CA ARG A 122 9.71 13.48 -4.50
C ARG A 122 8.90 13.98 -3.32
N VAL A 123 7.67 14.45 -3.56
CA VAL A 123 6.79 14.97 -2.48
C VAL A 123 6.45 13.87 -1.49
N LEU A 124 6.07 12.68 -1.97
CA LEU A 124 5.77 11.53 -1.12
C LEU A 124 6.99 11.11 -0.29
N ALA A 125 8.17 10.97 -0.91
CA ALA A 125 9.41 10.66 -0.21
C ALA A 125 9.75 11.70 0.88
N GLN A 126 9.56 12.99 0.59
CA GLN A 126 9.75 14.05 1.57
C GLN A 126 8.78 13.91 2.76
N MET A 127 7.49 13.68 2.48
CA MET A 127 6.47 13.52 3.51
C MET A 127 6.72 12.28 4.39
N ILE A 128 7.21 11.18 3.82
CA ILE A 128 7.65 10.01 4.58
C ILE A 128 8.74 10.42 5.58
N GLY A 129 9.81 11.08 5.13
CA GLY A 129 10.87 11.54 6.01
C GLY A 129 10.40 12.54 7.08
N GLU A 130 9.42 13.40 6.77
CA GLU A 130 8.81 14.30 7.77
C GLU A 130 8.02 13.53 8.84
N MET A 131 7.27 12.50 8.46
CA MET A 131 6.48 11.70 9.40
C MET A 131 7.37 10.80 10.27
N THR A 132 8.38 10.17 9.68
CA THR A 132 9.22 9.20 10.39
C THR A 132 10.25 9.80 11.34
N ARG A 133 10.63 11.08 11.17
CA ARG A 133 11.48 11.78 12.15
C ARG A 133 10.87 11.87 13.54
N ALA A 134 9.54 11.81 13.65
CA ALA A 134 8.83 11.86 14.92
C ALA A 134 8.27 10.48 15.33
N TRP A 135 8.80 9.39 14.78
CA TRP A 135 8.34 8.04 15.08
C TRP A 135 8.47 7.71 16.57
N ASP A 136 9.56 8.12 17.20
CA ASP A 136 9.82 7.83 18.61
C ASP A 136 9.08 8.80 19.56
N ASP A 137 8.29 9.75 19.05
CA ASP A 137 7.51 10.68 19.87
C ASP A 137 6.24 10.00 20.39
N PRO A 138 6.11 9.78 21.72
CA PRO A 138 4.92 9.13 22.30
C PRO A 138 3.61 9.86 21.97
N ALA A 139 3.65 11.18 21.76
CA ALA A 139 2.48 11.96 21.40
C ALA A 139 2.00 11.69 19.96
N ARG A 140 2.85 11.09 19.12
CA ARG A 140 2.58 10.84 17.69
C ARG A 140 2.51 9.36 17.32
N GLN A 141 2.58 8.44 18.30
CA GLN A 141 2.40 7.00 18.05
C GLN A 141 1.07 6.66 17.36
N GLY A 142 0.01 7.44 17.64
CA GLY A 142 -1.28 7.31 16.96
C GLY A 142 -1.26 7.67 15.46
N GLU A 143 -0.16 8.20 14.95
CA GLU A 143 0.00 8.68 13.58
C GLU A 143 0.93 7.84 12.71
N HIS A 144 1.52 6.75 13.23
CA HIS A 144 2.43 5.87 12.47
C HIS A 144 1.82 5.36 11.17
N TRP A 145 0.50 5.14 11.15
CA TRP A 145 -0.24 4.72 9.97
C TRP A 145 -0.14 5.71 8.80
N LYS A 146 0.06 7.01 9.07
CA LYS A 146 0.25 8.03 8.02
C LYS A 146 1.51 7.76 7.21
N ALA A 147 2.60 7.36 7.88
CA ALA A 147 3.84 7.01 7.20
C ALA A 147 3.64 5.75 6.35
N GLY A 148 2.99 4.71 6.88
CA GLY A 148 2.69 3.50 6.11
C GLY A 148 1.87 3.79 4.84
N PHE A 149 0.83 4.60 4.94
CA PHE A 149 0.01 5.03 3.80
C PHE A 149 0.81 5.84 2.76
N LEU A 150 1.77 6.66 3.19
CA LEU A 150 2.65 7.38 2.26
C LEU A 150 3.64 6.43 1.57
N VAL A 151 4.18 5.45 2.29
CA VAL A 151 5.07 4.42 1.71
C VAL A 151 4.32 3.60 0.66
N HIS A 152 3.05 3.29 0.91
CA HIS A 152 2.17 2.63 -0.06
C HIS A 152 1.99 3.50 -1.30
N ALA A 153 1.54 4.75 -1.13
CA ALA A 153 1.35 5.68 -2.24
C ALA A 153 2.64 5.92 -3.04
N LEU A 154 3.81 5.89 -2.38
CA LEU A 154 5.11 5.96 -3.03
C LEU A 154 5.34 4.71 -3.89
N GLY A 155 5.13 3.50 -3.35
CA GLY A 155 5.23 2.24 -4.10
C GLY A 155 4.36 2.25 -5.36
N ASP A 156 3.08 2.59 -5.20
CA ASP A 156 2.11 2.71 -6.30
C ASP A 156 2.54 3.77 -7.33
N SER A 157 3.20 4.85 -6.92
CA SER A 157 3.72 5.85 -7.86
C SER A 157 4.90 5.37 -8.72
N TYR A 158 5.55 4.25 -8.36
CA TYR A 158 6.54 3.57 -9.20
C TYR A 158 5.94 2.37 -9.96
N ALA A 159 4.91 1.73 -9.43
CA ALA A 159 4.22 0.61 -10.06
C ALA A 159 3.31 1.07 -11.22
N HIS A 160 2.54 2.13 -11.00
CA HIS A 160 1.49 2.56 -11.91
C HIS A 160 1.94 3.55 -12.99
N VAL A 161 3.07 3.25 -13.62
CA VAL A 161 3.61 4.02 -14.75
C VAL A 161 3.87 3.12 -15.94
N TRP A 162 3.51 3.58 -17.14
CA TRP A 162 3.70 2.85 -18.38
C TRP A 162 4.40 3.71 -19.44
N GLY A 163 5.17 3.05 -20.33
CA GLY A 163 5.99 3.71 -21.36
C GLY A 163 7.29 2.99 -21.66
N VAL A 164 8.02 3.46 -22.68
CA VAL A 164 9.35 2.91 -23.06
C VAL A 164 10.31 3.24 -21.92
N ASN A 165 10.66 2.24 -21.12
CA ASN A 165 11.42 2.35 -19.88
C ASN A 165 10.69 3.17 -18.80
N GLN A 166 9.65 2.59 -18.19
CA GLN A 166 8.90 3.12 -17.05
C GLN A 166 9.74 4.07 -16.14
N ASN A 167 9.22 5.26 -15.89
CA ASN A 167 9.91 6.41 -15.25
C ASN A 167 11.07 7.07 -16.05
N GLN A 168 11.11 6.94 -17.37
CA GLN A 168 11.92 7.77 -18.29
C GLN A 168 11.06 8.73 -19.12
N ALA A 169 11.71 9.56 -19.96
CA ALA A 169 11.03 10.44 -20.90
C ALA A 169 10.01 9.64 -21.75
N GLY A 170 8.73 10.03 -21.67
CA GLY A 170 7.61 9.32 -22.30
C GLY A 170 6.84 8.37 -21.37
N SER A 171 7.18 8.31 -20.08
CA SER A 171 6.36 7.61 -19.09
C SER A 171 5.10 8.40 -18.76
N VAL A 172 3.99 7.68 -18.60
CA VAL A 172 2.67 8.22 -18.27
C VAL A 172 2.12 7.42 -17.10
N ALA A 173 1.55 8.07 -16.10
CA ALA A 173 0.89 7.36 -15.02
C ALA A 173 -0.48 6.83 -15.48
N TYR A 174 -0.95 5.72 -14.91
CA TYR A 174 -2.32 5.27 -15.14
C TYR A 174 -3.32 6.30 -14.61
N ASN A 175 -4.43 6.46 -15.33
CA ASN A 175 -5.50 7.38 -14.97
C ASN A 175 -6.49 6.70 -13.99
N PRO A 176 -7.08 7.43 -13.03
CA PRO A 176 -7.95 6.83 -12.02
C PRO A 176 -9.24 6.19 -12.58
N VAL A 177 -9.66 6.57 -13.79
CA VAL A 177 -10.86 6.02 -14.44
C VAL A 177 -10.58 4.68 -15.14
N ALA A 178 -9.50 4.62 -15.92
CA ALA A 178 -9.16 3.42 -16.70
C ALA A 178 -8.31 2.42 -15.90
N GLY A 179 -7.60 2.91 -14.87
CA GLY A 179 -6.56 2.18 -14.17
C GLY A 179 -5.56 1.59 -15.16
N HIS A 180 -5.10 0.39 -14.86
CA HIS A 180 -4.25 -0.43 -15.72
C HIS A 180 -5.01 -1.54 -16.46
N ILE A 181 -6.36 -1.54 -16.44
CA ILE A 181 -7.18 -2.59 -17.08
C ILE A 181 -6.77 -2.87 -18.55
N PRO A 182 -6.52 -1.85 -19.40
CA PRO A 182 -6.12 -2.10 -20.79
C PRO A 182 -4.76 -2.80 -20.91
N ASP A 183 -3.83 -2.50 -20.00
CA ASP A 183 -2.49 -3.10 -20.00
C ASP A 183 -2.47 -4.47 -19.33
N GLY A 184 -3.29 -4.70 -18.30
CA GLY A 184 -3.46 -6.02 -17.68
C GLY A 184 -3.87 -7.12 -18.65
N LEU A 185 -4.59 -6.76 -19.73
CA LEU A 185 -5.00 -7.69 -20.78
C LEU A 185 -3.92 -7.98 -21.84
N VAL A 186 -2.88 -7.13 -21.95
CA VAL A 186 -1.92 -7.17 -23.08
C VAL A 186 -0.47 -7.29 -22.62
N ARG A 187 -0.12 -6.76 -21.45
CA ARG A 187 1.25 -6.51 -20.99
C ARG A 187 1.55 -7.04 -19.58
N GLY A 188 0.58 -7.70 -18.94
CA GLY A 188 0.71 -8.19 -17.56
C GLY A 188 0.24 -7.18 -16.53
N ASP A 189 0.24 -7.61 -15.27
CA ASP A 189 -0.28 -6.84 -14.14
C ASP A 189 0.78 -5.85 -13.61
N PRO A 190 0.61 -4.53 -13.78
CA PRO A 190 1.58 -3.54 -13.28
C PRO A 190 1.58 -3.41 -11.76
N ASP A 191 0.63 -4.03 -11.06
CA ASP A 191 0.62 -4.13 -9.60
C ASP A 191 1.85 -4.93 -9.10
N ASN A 192 2.46 -5.71 -9.99
CA ASN A 192 3.69 -6.45 -9.76
C ASN A 192 4.91 -5.60 -10.15
N ILE A 193 5.22 -4.55 -9.36
CA ILE A 193 6.33 -3.60 -9.57
C ILE A 193 7.67 -4.29 -9.84
N ASP A 194 7.85 -5.46 -9.26
CA ASP A 194 9.01 -6.33 -9.38
C ASP A 194 9.22 -6.95 -10.77
N ALA A 195 8.17 -6.99 -11.60
CA ALA A 195 8.30 -7.33 -13.02
C ALA A 195 9.15 -6.30 -13.78
N ASN A 196 9.34 -5.10 -13.22
CA ASN A 196 10.29 -4.10 -13.71
C ASN A 196 11.34 -3.80 -12.63
N PHE A 197 12.38 -4.64 -12.58
CA PHE A 197 13.46 -4.47 -11.61
C PHE A 197 14.08 -3.06 -11.59
N PRO A 198 14.37 -2.40 -12.73
CA PRO A 198 14.83 -1.01 -12.71
C PRO A 198 13.92 -0.04 -11.92
N ASN A 199 12.61 -0.18 -12.04
CA ASN A 199 11.65 0.61 -11.28
C ASN A 199 11.60 0.23 -9.81
N TYR A 200 11.55 -1.07 -9.53
CA TYR A 200 11.63 -1.58 -8.17
C TYR A 200 12.87 -1.06 -7.44
N ALA A 201 14.04 -1.11 -8.08
CA ALA A 201 15.28 -0.62 -7.50
C ALA A 201 15.30 0.90 -7.27
N ARG A 202 14.58 1.69 -8.11
CA ARG A 202 14.40 3.13 -7.87
C ARG A 202 13.48 3.40 -6.68
N TYR A 203 12.38 2.66 -6.58
CA TYR A 203 11.47 2.71 -5.43
C TYR A 203 12.20 2.39 -4.14
N VAL A 204 12.92 1.26 -4.08
CA VAL A 204 13.67 0.82 -2.91
C VAL A 204 14.69 1.87 -2.45
N ARG A 205 15.44 2.47 -3.38
CA ARG A 205 16.41 3.54 -3.05
C ARG A 205 15.73 4.81 -2.56
N ALA A 206 14.63 5.22 -3.20
CA ALA A 206 13.87 6.40 -2.77
C ALA A 206 13.27 6.19 -1.37
N LEU A 207 12.72 5.01 -1.11
CA LEU A 207 12.18 4.65 0.20
C LEU A 207 13.28 4.59 1.26
N PHE A 208 14.43 3.96 0.98
CA PHE A 208 15.56 3.94 1.89
C PHE A 208 16.01 5.36 2.25
N ALA A 209 16.18 6.24 1.26
CA ALA A 209 16.57 7.62 1.50
C ALA A 209 15.53 8.40 2.33
N ALA A 210 14.24 8.07 2.20
CA ALA A 210 13.17 8.68 2.99
C ALA A 210 13.09 8.14 4.43
N LEU A 211 13.48 6.88 4.65
CA LEU A 211 13.44 6.21 5.94
C LEU A 211 14.74 6.32 6.74
N ASP A 212 15.88 6.60 6.09
CA ASP A 212 17.18 6.69 6.76
C ASP A 212 17.24 7.89 7.71
N ARG A 213 17.42 7.59 9.00
CA ARG A 213 17.57 8.56 10.09
C ARG A 213 19.04 8.77 10.49
N GLY A 214 19.98 8.42 9.60
CA GLY A 214 21.42 8.49 9.83
C GLY A 214 22.03 7.20 10.41
N GLN A 215 21.28 6.10 10.36
CA GLN A 215 21.67 4.78 10.87
C GLN A 215 21.60 3.69 9.80
N GLY A 216 21.21 4.04 8.57
CA GLY A 216 21.06 3.08 7.49
C GLY A 216 22.39 2.51 6.98
N ASP A 217 22.32 1.28 6.49
CA ASP A 217 23.40 0.59 5.79
C ASP A 217 23.12 0.56 4.28
N ALA A 218 23.51 1.63 3.59
CA ALA A 218 23.34 1.76 2.15
C ALA A 218 24.11 0.69 1.37
N LEU A 219 25.26 0.21 1.89
CA LEU A 219 26.03 -0.84 1.24
C LEU A 219 25.28 -2.18 1.29
N ALA A 220 24.70 -2.52 2.45
CA ALA A 220 23.86 -3.71 2.58
C ALA A 220 22.61 -3.64 1.71
N LEU A 221 21.98 -2.46 1.59
CA LEU A 221 20.84 -2.26 0.69
C LEU A 221 21.21 -2.51 -0.77
N GLU A 222 22.34 -1.97 -1.24
CA GLU A 222 22.79 -2.20 -2.62
C GLU A 222 23.19 -3.66 -2.87
N ALA A 223 23.76 -4.34 -1.87
CA ALA A 223 24.01 -5.78 -1.93
C ALA A 223 22.70 -6.58 -2.07
N TYR A 224 21.68 -6.22 -1.28
CA TYR A 224 20.33 -6.78 -1.38
C TYR A 224 19.72 -6.57 -2.78
N LEU A 225 19.75 -5.35 -3.31
CA LEU A 225 19.24 -5.05 -4.66
C LEU A 225 19.97 -5.86 -5.73
N ALA A 226 21.29 -6.02 -5.62
CA ALA A 226 22.06 -6.84 -6.55
C ALA A 226 21.69 -8.33 -6.45
N ASP A 227 21.32 -8.84 -5.27
CA ASP A 227 20.81 -10.20 -5.11
C ASP A 227 19.42 -10.39 -5.75
N VAL A 228 18.53 -9.40 -5.57
CA VAL A 228 17.22 -9.37 -6.23
C VAL A 228 17.38 -9.37 -7.75
N GLU A 229 18.25 -8.50 -8.30
CA GLU A 229 18.55 -8.44 -9.74
C GLU A 229 19.00 -9.80 -10.28
N ARG A 230 19.94 -10.44 -9.56
CA ARG A 230 20.42 -11.78 -9.92
C ARG A 230 19.31 -12.84 -9.86
N ALA A 231 18.37 -12.73 -8.94
CA ALA A 231 17.24 -13.66 -8.84
C ALA A 231 16.26 -13.48 -10.02
N VAL A 232 15.88 -12.25 -10.32
CA VAL A 232 15.05 -11.91 -11.50
C VAL A 232 15.68 -12.42 -12.79
N ALA A 233 16.99 -12.23 -12.96
CA ALA A 233 17.72 -12.70 -14.13
C ALA A 233 17.76 -14.23 -14.26
N ARG A 234 17.75 -14.98 -13.15
CA ARG A 234 17.77 -16.46 -13.15
C ARG A 234 16.41 -17.07 -13.45
N GLU A 235 15.32 -16.45 -13.00
CA GLU A 235 13.96 -16.99 -13.11
C GLU A 235 13.27 -16.62 -14.44
N ALA A 236 14.06 -16.40 -15.50
CA ALA A 236 13.59 -16.06 -16.85
C ALA A 236 12.63 -14.84 -16.89
N GLY A 237 12.84 -13.85 -16.02
CA GLY A 237 12.15 -12.55 -16.09
C GLY A 237 10.70 -12.55 -15.60
N GLY A 238 10.28 -13.58 -14.86
CA GLY A 238 8.97 -13.61 -14.20
C GLY A 238 8.97 -12.90 -12.85
N ALA A 239 7.79 -12.43 -12.45
CA ALA A 239 7.46 -11.92 -11.12
C ALA A 239 7.99 -12.79 -9.95
N ASP A 240 8.08 -14.10 -10.18
CA ASP A 240 8.48 -15.07 -9.18
C ASP A 240 9.92 -14.85 -8.68
N GLY A 241 10.79 -14.20 -9.49
CA GLY A 241 12.19 -13.97 -9.14
C GLY A 241 12.40 -13.01 -7.98
N VAL A 242 11.61 -11.92 -7.91
CA VAL A 242 11.68 -10.98 -6.78
C VAL A 242 10.99 -11.55 -5.57
N THR A 243 9.82 -12.19 -5.72
CA THR A 243 9.17 -12.94 -4.65
C THR A 243 10.14 -13.93 -4.01
N THR A 244 10.88 -14.70 -4.80
CA THR A 244 11.88 -15.66 -4.29
C THR A 244 13.02 -14.97 -3.55
N ALA A 245 13.52 -13.83 -4.04
CA ALA A 245 14.56 -13.07 -3.36
C ALA A 245 14.07 -12.48 -2.03
N LEU A 246 12.86 -11.91 -2.02
CA LEU A 246 12.19 -11.37 -0.84
C LEU A 246 11.92 -12.46 0.20
N ILE A 247 11.42 -13.62 -0.22
CA ILE A 247 11.23 -14.76 0.68
C ILE A 247 12.57 -15.18 1.27
N ARG A 248 13.65 -15.20 0.47
CA ARG A 248 14.98 -15.57 0.97
C ARG A 248 15.49 -14.59 2.02
N SER A 249 15.42 -13.28 1.77
CA SER A 249 15.86 -12.25 2.71
C SER A 249 14.98 -12.20 3.98
N THR A 250 13.66 -12.28 3.83
CA THR A 250 12.73 -12.32 4.97
C THR A 250 12.78 -13.64 5.74
N SER A 251 13.17 -14.76 5.12
CA SER A 251 13.31 -16.05 5.82
C SER A 251 14.53 -16.11 6.73
N THR A 252 15.55 -15.31 6.45
CA THR A 252 16.71 -15.14 7.33
C THR A 252 16.44 -14.15 8.45
N ASP A 253 15.51 -13.23 8.26
CA ASP A 253 15.10 -12.25 9.26
C ASP A 253 13.94 -12.73 10.13
N ASP A 254 13.99 -12.34 11.40
CA ASP A 254 13.14 -12.85 12.49
C ASP A 254 11.63 -12.47 12.38
N TYR A 255 11.28 -11.70 11.35
CA TYR A 255 9.98 -11.08 11.11
C TYR A 255 8.81 -12.07 11.24
N ARG A 256 8.93 -13.23 10.59
CA ARG A 256 7.85 -14.24 10.57
C ARG A 256 7.81 -15.13 11.82
N SER A 257 8.85 -15.10 12.66
CA SER A 257 9.04 -16.12 13.69
C SER A 257 8.87 -15.64 15.14
N ARG A 258 8.88 -14.32 15.42
CA ARG A 258 8.94 -13.84 16.82
C ARG A 258 8.04 -12.69 17.25
N GLN A 259 7.28 -12.04 16.38
CA GLN A 259 6.43 -10.93 16.82
C GLN A 259 4.96 -11.19 16.56
N ARG A 260 4.21 -11.31 17.65
CA ARG A 260 2.76 -11.26 17.63
C ARG A 260 2.36 -9.79 17.48
N LEU A 261 2.09 -9.38 16.25
CA LEU A 261 1.65 -8.01 15.96
C LEU A 261 0.25 -7.79 16.56
N ASP A 262 0.03 -6.67 17.23
CA ASP A 262 -1.29 -6.31 17.78
C ASP A 262 -2.13 -5.61 16.71
N CYS A 263 -2.43 -6.37 15.66
CA CYS A 263 -3.16 -5.85 14.52
C CYS A 263 -4.56 -5.33 14.84
N PRO A 264 -5.33 -5.92 15.79
CA PRO A 264 -6.58 -5.30 16.23
C PRO A 264 -6.35 -3.87 16.75
N ALA A 265 -5.34 -3.66 17.60
CA ALA A 265 -5.00 -2.32 18.07
C ALA A 265 -4.55 -1.39 16.94
N TRP A 266 -3.74 -1.88 16.00
CA TRP A 266 -3.27 -1.10 14.85
C TRP A 266 -4.39 -0.72 13.87
N THR A 267 -5.30 -1.66 13.60
CA THR A 267 -6.47 -1.45 12.73
C THR A 267 -7.45 -0.48 13.37
N ALA A 268 -7.63 -0.52 14.69
CA ALA A 268 -8.50 0.39 15.42
C ALA A 268 -8.08 1.88 15.29
N ARG A 269 -6.85 2.16 14.84
CA ARG A 269 -6.37 3.53 14.55
C ARG A 269 -6.85 4.05 13.18
N LEU A 270 -7.34 3.18 12.30
CA LEU A 270 -7.74 3.51 10.93
C LEU A 270 -9.22 3.87 10.88
N ASP A 271 -9.54 5.13 11.18
CA ASP A 271 -10.86 5.71 10.95
C ASP A 271 -10.84 6.52 9.64
N TYR A 272 -11.64 6.11 8.66
CA TYR A 272 -11.65 6.80 7.36
C TYR A 272 -12.09 8.26 7.48
N GLU A 273 -13.15 8.53 8.23
CA GLU A 273 -13.80 9.85 8.24
C GLU A 273 -13.02 10.86 9.09
N ARG A 274 -12.46 10.41 10.22
CA ARG A 274 -11.76 11.25 11.20
C ARG A 274 -10.25 11.29 11.00
N GLY A 275 -9.67 10.23 10.43
CA GLY A 275 -8.23 10.08 10.25
C GLY A 275 -7.81 10.13 8.79
N VAL A 276 -8.19 9.08 8.03
CA VAL A 276 -7.63 8.83 6.68
C VAL A 276 -8.02 9.92 5.68
N ARG A 277 -9.30 10.29 5.59
CA ARG A 277 -9.74 11.32 4.63
C ARG A 277 -9.05 12.67 4.86
N PRO A 278 -9.07 13.27 6.07
CA PRO A 278 -8.35 14.52 6.32
C PRO A 278 -6.86 14.42 6.00
N PHE A 279 -6.25 13.26 6.24
CA PHE A 279 -4.86 13.03 5.89
C PHE A 279 -4.64 12.99 4.37
N LEU A 280 -5.44 12.23 3.62
CA LEU A 280 -5.33 12.16 2.16
C LEU A 280 -5.56 13.53 1.51
N GLN A 281 -6.43 14.37 2.06
CA GLN A 281 -6.61 15.76 1.62
C GLN A 281 -5.35 16.61 1.86
N GLN A 282 -4.61 16.38 2.96
CA GLN A 282 -3.32 17.03 3.19
C GLN A 282 -2.26 16.55 2.21
N VAL A 283 -2.25 15.26 1.88
CA VAL A 283 -1.36 14.69 0.87
C VAL A 283 -1.67 15.31 -0.50
N GLU A 284 -2.93 15.35 -0.90
CA GLU A 284 -3.37 16.00 -2.15
C GLU A 284 -2.91 17.45 -2.23
N ALA A 285 -3.14 18.25 -1.19
CA ALA A 285 -2.73 19.65 -1.16
C ALA A 285 -1.21 19.85 -1.31
N ARG A 286 -0.40 18.86 -0.92
CA ARG A 286 1.06 18.88 -1.08
C ARG A 286 1.51 18.44 -2.48
N LEU A 287 0.70 17.66 -3.19
CA LEU A 287 0.98 17.17 -4.52
C LEU A 287 0.66 18.19 -5.62
N GLY A 288 -0.17 19.19 -5.33
CA GLY A 288 -0.61 20.23 -6.27
C GLY A 288 -1.71 19.74 -7.21
#